data_AF-A0A382P7B1-F1
#
_entry.id   AF-A0A382P7B1-F1
#
_cell.length_a   1.000
_cell.length_b   1.000
_cell.length_c   1.000
_cell.angle_alpha   90.00
_cell.angle_beta   90.00
_cell.angle_gamma   90.00
#
_symmetry.space_group_name_H-M   'P 1'
#
loop_
_entity.id
_entity.type
_entity.pdbx_description
1 polymer ?
#
loop_
_entity_poly.entity_id
_entity_poly.type
_entity_poly.pdbx_seq_one_letter_code
_entity_poly.pdbx_strand_id
1 'polypeptide(L)'
;MKILIKVVIILLLVLAGGGFYSWKQFEPTAIELRAKDQEKYDLMMSEAKSLIGFGEAQKLYDELQAMTPREVVDARYRKWKERQETDEEFSKTYLEEEQKARGQVNNERKSTHNTKISTLISNPGETKLRANNWKNSQPQQKVMALREKCAKYLKIEEMDRRSRKNVLELSRVSSILDRPNKVSCDKKTADICLAVSLAEYCMDLVPNTDEDKTVLLAIKRLKGKMNYFYFLKMLEEMGVPIEDLEFEQQLKGVSNFFTE
;
A
#
# COMPACT_ATOMS: atom_id res chain seq x y z
N MET A 1 16.41 -57.54 48.16
CA MET A 1 15.34 -57.19 47.19
C MET A 1 14.75 -55.79 47.39
N LYS A 2 14.33 -55.38 48.60
CA LYS A 2 13.72 -54.05 48.85
C LYS A 2 14.63 -52.84 48.54
N ILE A 3 15.94 -52.98 48.72
CA ILE A 3 16.91 -51.88 48.47
C ILE A 3 17.11 -51.66 46.97
N LEU A 4 17.23 -52.74 46.17
CA LEU A 4 17.34 -52.67 44.71
C LEU A 4 16.12 -52.02 44.06
N ILE A 5 14.91 -52.35 44.52
CA ILE A 5 13.66 -51.74 44.02
C ILE A 5 13.63 -50.23 44.31
N LYS A 6 14.06 -49.80 45.50
CA LYS A 6 14.12 -48.36 45.84
C LYS A 6 15.14 -47.61 44.98
N VAL A 7 16.29 -48.20 44.70
CA VAL A 7 17.31 -47.60 43.83
C VAL A 7 16.78 -47.45 42.41
N VAL A 8 16.11 -48.46 41.86
CA VAL A 8 15.51 -48.40 40.50
C VAL A 8 14.42 -47.33 40.41
N ILE A 9 13.56 -47.19 41.43
CA ILE A 9 12.52 -46.15 41.47
C ILE A 9 13.14 -44.75 41.52
N ILE A 10 14.18 -44.55 42.33
CA ILE A 10 14.89 -43.26 42.40
C ILE A 10 15.56 -42.94 41.05
N LEU A 11 16.16 -43.93 40.39
CA LEU A 11 16.78 -43.77 39.07
C LEU A 11 15.75 -43.40 38.00
N LEU A 12 14.58 -44.05 38.01
CA LEU A 12 13.46 -43.71 37.12
C LEU A 12 12.91 -42.31 37.38
N LEU A 13 12.79 -41.89 38.64
CA LEU A 13 12.33 -40.54 39.01
C LEU A 13 13.33 -39.45 38.60
N VAL A 14 14.64 -39.72 38.71
CA VAL A 14 15.69 -38.80 38.27
C VAL A 14 15.71 -38.70 36.74
N LEU A 15 15.54 -39.82 36.02
CA LEU A 15 15.47 -39.82 34.55
C LEU A 15 14.19 -39.13 34.04
N ALA A 16 13.04 -39.37 34.70
CA ALA A 16 11.77 -38.73 34.34
C ALA A 16 11.78 -37.22 34.66
N GLY A 17 12.31 -36.83 35.82
CA GLY A 17 12.48 -35.43 36.21
C GLY A 17 13.47 -34.69 35.33
N GLY A 18 14.59 -35.32 34.97
CA GLY A 18 15.59 -34.79 34.04
C GLY A 18 15.05 -34.64 32.61
N GLY A 19 14.29 -35.63 32.13
CA GLY A 19 13.61 -35.58 30.82
C GLY A 19 12.53 -34.51 30.73
N PHE A 20 11.79 -34.26 31.81
CA PHE A 20 10.79 -33.19 31.85
C PHE A 20 11.44 -31.79 31.82
N TYR A 21 12.52 -31.59 32.58
CA TYR A 21 13.22 -30.31 32.62
C TYR A 21 13.94 -30.00 31.30
N SER A 22 14.58 -31.01 30.69
CA SER A 22 15.20 -30.86 29.37
C SER A 22 14.18 -30.59 28.27
N TRP A 23 13.00 -31.22 28.33
CA TRP A 23 11.89 -30.92 27.40
C TRP A 23 11.40 -29.48 27.52
N LYS A 24 11.20 -28.98 28.75
CA LYS A 24 10.78 -27.59 28.99
C LYS A 24 11.79 -26.56 28.48
N GLN A 25 13.08 -26.89 28.51
CA GLN A 25 14.14 -26.04 27.97
C GLN A 25 14.23 -26.10 26.43
N PHE A 26 13.86 -27.24 25.83
CA PHE A 26 13.87 -27.45 24.38
C PHE A 26 12.60 -26.93 23.68
N GLU A 27 11.46 -26.87 24.38
CA GLU A 27 10.16 -26.40 23.89
C GLU A 27 10.22 -25.10 23.04
N PRO A 28 10.88 -24.00 23.45
CA PRO A 28 10.97 -22.79 22.63
C PRO A 28 11.79 -22.99 21.33
N THR A 29 12.88 -23.76 21.41
CA THR A 29 13.73 -24.06 20.25
C THR A 29 12.98 -24.96 19.26
N ALA A 30 12.22 -25.93 19.77
CA ALA A 30 11.36 -26.79 18.98
C ALA A 30 10.30 -26.01 18.19
N ILE A 31 9.68 -25.01 18.82
CA ILE A 31 8.71 -24.13 18.15
C ILE A 31 9.38 -23.34 17.03
N GLU A 32 10.57 -22.78 17.27
CA GLU A 32 11.32 -22.02 16.28
C GLU A 32 11.71 -22.87 15.07
N LEU A 33 12.27 -24.06 15.30
CA LEU A 33 12.68 -24.97 14.23
C LEU A 33 11.48 -25.47 13.41
N ARG A 34 10.37 -25.79 14.08
CA ARG A 34 9.12 -26.15 13.40
C ARG A 34 8.59 -25.02 12.52
N ALA A 35 8.72 -23.76 12.97
CA ALA A 35 8.27 -22.61 12.20
C ALA A 35 9.10 -22.35 10.92
N LYS A 36 10.35 -22.83 10.89
CA LYS A 36 11.24 -22.73 9.73
C LYS A 36 10.89 -23.74 8.64
N ASP A 37 10.80 -25.02 8.98
CA ASP A 37 10.29 -26.07 8.08
C ASP A 37 9.70 -27.22 8.90
N GLN A 38 8.37 -27.34 8.87
CA GLN A 38 7.63 -28.33 9.63
C GLN A 38 7.99 -29.77 9.25
N GLU A 39 8.23 -30.05 7.97
CA GLU A 39 8.45 -31.41 7.49
C GLU A 39 9.87 -31.90 7.82
N LYS A 40 10.87 -31.02 7.66
CA LYS A 40 12.22 -31.30 8.15
C LYS A 40 12.24 -31.45 9.66
N TYR A 41 11.45 -30.67 10.39
CA TYR A 41 11.31 -30.81 11.83
C TYR A 41 10.66 -32.14 12.21
N ASP A 42 9.60 -32.56 11.51
CA ASP A 42 8.92 -33.83 11.77
C ASP A 42 9.84 -35.03 11.46
N LEU A 43 10.64 -34.93 10.39
CA LEU A 43 11.68 -35.91 10.07
C LEU A 43 12.77 -35.95 11.14
N MET A 44 13.26 -34.78 11.59
CA MET A 44 14.23 -34.66 12.69
C MET A 44 13.71 -35.34 13.96
N MET A 45 12.43 -35.11 14.32
CA MET A 45 11.80 -35.72 15.49
C MET A 45 11.59 -37.23 15.33
N SER A 46 11.33 -37.71 14.12
CA SER A 46 11.23 -39.14 13.80
C SER A 46 12.59 -39.83 14.00
N GLU A 47 13.65 -39.25 13.43
CA GLU A 47 15.02 -39.77 13.56
C GLU A 47 15.53 -39.70 15.00
N ALA A 48 15.19 -38.64 15.74
CA ALA A 48 15.55 -38.50 17.16
C ALA A 48 14.90 -39.57 18.06
N LYS A 49 13.74 -40.12 17.66
CA LYS A 49 13.06 -41.21 18.36
C LYS A 49 13.58 -42.59 17.96
N SER A 50 14.34 -42.69 16.87
CA SER A 50 14.97 -43.92 16.42
C SER A 50 16.20 -44.27 17.28
N LEU A 51 16.42 -45.55 17.54
CA LEU A 51 17.56 -46.04 18.32
C LEU A 51 18.93 -45.78 17.66
N ILE A 52 18.95 -45.50 16.35
CA ILE A 52 20.16 -45.31 15.54
C ILE A 52 20.17 -43.94 14.83
N GLY A 53 19.04 -43.23 14.77
CA GLY A 53 18.85 -42.01 13.96
C GLY A 53 19.45 -40.72 14.54
N PHE A 54 20.17 -40.78 15.66
CA PHE A 54 20.67 -39.58 16.35
C PHE A 54 21.57 -38.70 15.46
N GLY A 55 22.43 -39.32 14.64
CA GLY A 55 23.32 -38.58 13.73
C GLY A 55 22.56 -37.80 12.65
N GLU A 56 21.50 -38.38 12.08
CA GLU A 56 20.68 -37.71 11.06
C GLU A 56 19.78 -36.64 11.70
N ALA A 57 19.25 -36.91 12.90
CA ALA A 57 18.51 -35.92 13.67
C ALA A 57 19.36 -34.68 14.00
N GLN A 58 20.63 -34.86 14.38
CA GLN A 58 21.53 -33.75 14.66
C GLN A 58 21.83 -32.93 13.39
N LYS A 59 22.06 -33.60 12.26
CA LYS A 59 22.26 -32.92 10.97
C LYS A 59 21.03 -32.12 10.56
N LEU A 60 19.84 -32.68 10.68
CA LEU A 60 18.57 -31.98 10.38
C LEU A 60 18.33 -30.79 11.32
N TYR A 61 18.70 -30.92 12.60
CA TYR A 61 18.69 -29.81 13.55
C TYR A 61 19.61 -28.68 13.10
N ASP A 62 20.86 -28.98 12.73
CA ASP A 62 21.84 -27.98 12.28
C ASP A 62 21.37 -27.28 10.99
N GLU A 63 20.80 -28.04 10.05
CA GLU A 63 20.20 -27.48 8.83
C GLU A 63 19.02 -26.55 9.13
N LEU A 64 18.12 -26.95 10.04
CA LEU A 64 16.99 -26.10 10.46
C LEU A 64 17.48 -24.86 11.20
N GLN A 65 18.52 -24.97 12.02
CA GLN A 65 19.08 -23.85 12.76
C GLN A 65 19.75 -22.85 11.83
N ALA A 66 20.53 -23.33 10.86
CA ALA A 66 21.28 -22.52 9.90
C ALA A 66 20.42 -21.86 8.81
N MET A 67 19.16 -22.28 8.63
CA MET A 67 18.27 -21.68 7.63
C MET A 67 18.12 -20.18 7.82
N THR A 68 18.38 -19.46 6.74
CA THR A 68 18.19 -18.01 6.66
C THR A 68 16.70 -17.66 6.51
N PRO A 69 16.28 -16.43 6.88
CA PRO A 69 14.90 -15.98 6.65
C PRO A 69 14.43 -16.12 5.20
N ARG A 70 15.34 -15.96 4.23
CA ARG A 70 15.04 -16.11 2.80
C ARG A 70 14.73 -17.57 2.44
N GLU A 71 15.53 -18.51 2.92
CA GLU A 71 15.33 -19.94 2.66
C GLU A 71 14.05 -20.46 3.31
N VAL A 72 13.69 -19.96 4.49
CA VAL A 72 12.40 -20.25 5.15
C VAL A 72 11.23 -19.80 4.28
N VAL A 73 11.31 -18.59 3.72
CA VAL A 73 10.26 -18.06 2.82
C VAL A 73 10.21 -18.87 1.52
N ASP A 74 11.34 -19.21 0.92
CA ASP A 74 11.41 -20.02 -0.30
C ASP A 74 10.88 -21.45 -0.08
N ALA A 75 11.19 -22.08 1.05
CA ALA A 75 10.66 -23.39 1.40
C ALA A 75 9.13 -23.35 1.54
N ARG A 76 8.60 -22.34 2.24
CA ARG A 76 7.16 -22.14 2.38
C ARG A 76 6.48 -21.87 1.05
N TYR A 77 7.08 -21.03 0.21
CA TYR A 77 6.56 -20.70 -1.11
C TYR A 77 6.52 -21.93 -2.02
N ARG A 78 7.58 -22.74 -2.07
CA ARG A 78 7.61 -23.98 -2.86
C ARG A 78 6.51 -24.94 -2.45
N LYS A 79 6.32 -25.17 -1.14
CA LYS A 79 5.25 -26.06 -0.64
C LYS A 79 3.86 -25.50 -0.93
N TRP A 80 3.67 -24.20 -0.77
CA TRP A 80 2.42 -23.53 -1.13
C TRP A 80 2.12 -23.72 -2.62
N LYS A 81 3.13 -23.52 -3.48
CA LYS A 81 3.00 -23.69 -4.93
C LYS A 81 2.70 -25.13 -5.32
N GLU A 82 3.39 -26.09 -4.71
CA GLU A 82 3.13 -27.51 -4.91
C GLU A 82 1.69 -27.86 -4.53
N ARG A 83 1.21 -27.42 -3.37
CA ARG A 83 -0.20 -27.60 -2.96
C ARG A 83 -1.17 -26.93 -3.94
N GLN A 84 -0.84 -25.74 -4.42
CA GLN A 84 -1.66 -25.04 -5.41
C GLN A 84 -1.77 -25.83 -6.74
N GLU A 85 -0.71 -26.54 -7.13
CA GLU A 85 -0.67 -27.35 -8.36
C GLU A 85 -1.33 -28.72 -8.19
N THR A 86 -1.25 -29.33 -6.99
CA THR A 86 -1.73 -30.69 -6.74
C THR A 86 -3.13 -30.77 -6.14
N ASP A 87 -3.59 -29.73 -5.44
CA ASP A 87 -4.86 -29.70 -4.71
C ASP A 87 -5.78 -28.61 -5.30
N GLU A 88 -6.73 -29.05 -6.13
CA GLU A 88 -7.69 -28.17 -6.83
C GLU A 88 -8.60 -27.43 -5.84
N GLU A 89 -8.98 -28.06 -4.73
CA GLU A 89 -9.83 -27.46 -3.70
C GLU A 89 -9.07 -26.35 -2.96
N PHE A 90 -7.81 -26.61 -2.58
CA PHE A 90 -6.93 -25.59 -2.01
C PHE A 90 -6.69 -24.42 -2.98
N SER A 91 -6.46 -24.71 -4.26
CA SER A 91 -6.23 -23.68 -5.27
C SER A 91 -7.45 -22.76 -5.44
N LYS A 92 -8.65 -23.35 -5.54
CA LYS A 92 -9.89 -22.59 -5.70
C LYS A 92 -10.22 -21.74 -4.47
N THR A 93 -10.13 -22.33 -3.27
CA THR A 93 -10.39 -21.63 -2.01
C THR A 93 -9.42 -20.47 -1.80
N TYR A 94 -8.12 -20.67 -2.09
CA TYR A 94 -7.13 -19.60 -2.04
C TYR A 94 -7.47 -18.44 -2.98
N LEU A 95 -7.85 -18.72 -4.23
CA LEU A 95 -8.22 -17.68 -5.19
C LEU A 95 -9.47 -16.91 -4.75
N GLU A 96 -10.49 -17.60 -4.22
CA GLU A 96 -11.69 -16.96 -3.68
C GLU A 96 -11.39 -16.07 -2.46
N GLU A 97 -10.57 -16.54 -1.53
CA GLU A 97 -10.12 -15.76 -0.37
C GLU A 97 -9.29 -14.55 -0.79
N GLU A 98 -8.37 -14.71 -1.75
CA GLU A 98 -7.57 -13.61 -2.28
C GLU A 98 -8.45 -12.56 -2.95
N GLN A 99 -9.41 -12.97 -3.78
CA GLN A 99 -10.37 -12.05 -4.39
C GLN A 99 -11.19 -11.31 -3.33
N LYS A 100 -11.65 -12.01 -2.29
CA LYS A 100 -12.39 -11.40 -1.19
C LYS A 100 -11.53 -10.39 -0.42
N ALA A 101 -10.29 -10.73 -0.11
CA ALA A 101 -9.35 -9.85 0.57
C ALA A 101 -9.04 -8.61 -0.27
N ARG A 102 -8.77 -8.79 -1.58
CA ARG A 102 -8.59 -7.68 -2.53
C ARG A 102 -9.83 -6.79 -2.60
N GLY A 103 -11.02 -7.39 -2.64
CA GLY A 103 -12.29 -6.69 -2.61
C GLY A 103 -12.48 -5.86 -1.34
N GLN A 104 -12.16 -6.42 -0.17
CA GLN A 104 -12.22 -5.72 1.12
C GLN A 104 -11.26 -4.52 1.16
N VAL A 105 -9.98 -4.73 0.80
CA VAL A 105 -8.98 -3.65 0.75
C VAL A 105 -9.40 -2.55 -0.22
N ASN A 106 -9.93 -2.90 -1.40
CA ASN A 106 -10.43 -1.93 -2.36
C ASN A 106 -11.63 -1.14 -1.82
N ASN A 107 -12.57 -1.80 -1.15
CA ASN A 107 -13.72 -1.16 -0.54
C ASN A 107 -13.33 -0.22 0.61
N GLU A 108 -12.43 -0.65 1.49
CA GLU A 108 -11.88 0.19 2.58
C GLU A 108 -11.15 1.41 2.02
N ARG A 109 -10.34 1.21 0.98
CA ARG A 109 -9.63 2.30 0.30
C ARG A 109 -10.60 3.30 -0.32
N LYS A 110 -11.67 2.82 -0.98
CA LYS A 110 -12.73 3.65 -1.56
C LYS A 110 -13.52 4.39 -0.50
N SER A 111 -13.89 3.71 0.60
CA SER A 111 -14.57 4.32 1.74
C SER A 111 -13.73 5.44 2.36
N THR A 112 -12.47 5.16 2.67
CA THR A 112 -11.51 6.14 3.21
C THR A 112 -11.35 7.34 2.28
N HIS A 113 -11.27 7.10 0.97
CA HIS A 113 -11.20 8.17 -0.02
C HIS A 113 -12.47 9.03 -0.02
N ASN A 114 -13.65 8.40 -0.02
CA ASN A 114 -14.94 9.10 0.02
C ASN A 114 -15.11 9.91 1.32
N THR A 115 -14.70 9.37 2.47
CA THR A 115 -14.71 10.11 3.74
C THR A 115 -13.81 11.33 3.68
N LYS A 116 -12.60 11.19 3.12
CA LYS A 116 -11.71 12.35 2.91
C LYS A 116 -12.38 13.40 2.03
N ILE A 117 -13.00 12.99 0.92
CA ILE A 117 -13.76 13.89 0.03
C ILE A 117 -14.90 14.58 0.80
N SER A 118 -15.71 13.85 1.57
CA SER A 118 -16.82 14.44 2.31
C SER A 118 -16.36 15.40 3.40
N THR A 119 -15.26 15.10 4.10
CA THR A 119 -14.66 16.03 5.07
C THR A 119 -14.18 17.31 4.41
N LEU A 120 -13.53 17.24 3.24
CA LEU A 120 -13.11 18.43 2.49
C LEU A 120 -14.32 19.30 2.08
N ILE A 121 -15.45 18.68 1.75
CA ILE A 121 -16.68 19.39 1.39
C ILE A 121 -17.36 20.00 2.63
N SER A 122 -17.30 19.33 3.78
CA SER A 122 -18.10 19.68 4.96
C SER A 122 -17.38 20.49 6.03
N ASN A 123 -16.08 20.83 5.89
CA ASN A 123 -15.34 21.54 6.94
C ASN A 123 -15.56 23.08 6.85
N PRO A 124 -16.42 23.72 7.67
CA PRO A 124 -16.93 25.05 7.37
C PRO A 124 -16.14 26.19 8.05
N GLY A 125 -15.32 25.90 9.07
CA GLY A 125 -14.68 26.91 9.92
C GLY A 125 -13.54 27.67 9.23
N GLU A 126 -12.48 26.95 8.85
CA GLU A 126 -11.34 27.53 8.12
C GLU A 126 -11.73 27.96 6.69
N THR A 127 -12.66 27.24 6.09
CA THR A 127 -13.17 27.50 4.73
C THR A 127 -13.90 28.82 4.64
N LYS A 128 -14.63 29.27 5.66
CA LYS A 128 -15.29 30.59 5.69
C LYS A 128 -14.29 31.75 5.66
N LEU A 129 -13.19 31.66 6.40
CA LEU A 129 -12.15 32.70 6.40
C LEU A 129 -11.45 32.77 5.04
N ARG A 130 -11.11 31.63 4.44
CA ARG A 130 -10.50 31.57 3.11
C ARG A 130 -11.48 32.00 2.01
N ALA A 131 -12.76 31.67 2.12
CA ALA A 131 -13.79 32.09 1.17
C ALA A 131 -14.03 33.60 1.16
N ASN A 132 -13.95 34.25 2.32
CA ASN A 132 -13.97 35.72 2.39
C ASN A 132 -12.76 36.32 1.65
N ASN A 133 -11.56 35.74 1.81
CA ASN A 133 -10.37 36.20 1.10
C ASN A 133 -10.50 36.00 -0.42
N TRP A 134 -11.01 34.84 -0.86
CA TRP A 134 -11.27 34.58 -2.28
C TRP A 134 -12.27 35.57 -2.87
N LYS A 135 -13.41 35.77 -2.20
CA LYS A 135 -14.47 36.69 -2.66
C LYS A 135 -13.98 38.12 -2.82
N ASN A 136 -13.12 38.57 -1.90
CA ASN A 136 -12.57 39.93 -1.89
C ASN A 136 -11.33 40.10 -2.78
N SER A 137 -10.79 39.03 -3.36
CA SER A 137 -9.61 39.09 -4.24
C SER A 137 -9.98 39.62 -5.62
N GLN A 138 -9.08 40.39 -6.23
CA GLN A 138 -9.24 40.82 -7.62
C GLN A 138 -9.12 39.63 -8.59
N PRO A 139 -9.75 39.67 -9.78
CA PRO A 139 -9.68 38.59 -10.76
C PRO A 139 -8.25 38.17 -11.12
N GLN A 140 -7.32 39.12 -11.26
CA GLN A 140 -5.90 38.83 -11.50
C GLN A 140 -5.25 38.05 -10.35
N GLN A 141 -5.56 38.41 -9.10
CA GLN A 141 -5.06 37.70 -7.92
C GLN A 141 -5.61 36.27 -7.87
N LYS A 142 -6.88 36.09 -8.23
CA LYS A 142 -7.52 34.76 -8.37
C LYS A 142 -6.83 33.91 -9.44
N VAL A 143 -6.52 34.50 -10.60
CA VAL A 143 -5.77 33.83 -11.69
C VAL A 143 -4.40 33.36 -11.22
N MET A 144 -3.64 34.23 -10.54
CA MET A 144 -2.30 33.89 -10.05
C MET A 144 -2.36 32.76 -9.02
N ALA A 145 -3.28 32.83 -8.07
CA ALA A 145 -3.50 31.77 -7.10
C ALA A 145 -3.92 30.45 -7.78
N LEU A 146 -4.82 30.48 -8.76
CA LEU A 146 -5.24 29.30 -9.50
C LEU A 146 -4.07 28.63 -10.24
N ARG A 147 -3.20 29.41 -10.87
CA ARG A 147 -2.02 28.90 -11.57
C ARG A 147 -1.02 28.24 -10.62
N GLU A 148 -0.73 28.91 -9.50
CA GLU A 148 0.17 28.39 -8.47
C GLU A 148 -0.35 27.06 -7.91
N LYS A 149 -1.63 27.02 -7.50
CA LYS A 149 -2.22 25.83 -6.90
C LYS A 149 -2.44 24.71 -7.92
N CYS A 150 -2.79 25.04 -9.17
CA CYS A 150 -2.83 24.07 -10.27
C CYS A 150 -1.49 23.34 -10.40
N ALA A 151 -0.38 24.08 -10.49
CA ALA A 151 0.95 23.48 -10.64
C ALA A 151 1.35 22.65 -9.40
N LYS A 152 1.06 23.16 -8.19
CA LYS A 152 1.29 22.45 -6.92
C LYS A 152 0.56 21.11 -6.89
N TYR A 153 -0.73 21.09 -7.18
CA TYR A 153 -1.56 19.90 -7.04
C TYR A 153 -1.35 18.89 -8.16
N LEU A 154 -1.03 19.32 -9.39
CA LEU A 154 -0.57 18.42 -10.45
C LEU A 154 0.76 17.76 -10.11
N LYS A 155 1.68 18.49 -9.45
CA LYS A 155 2.95 17.91 -8.98
C LYS A 155 2.72 16.84 -7.91
N ILE A 156 1.84 17.11 -6.94
CA ILE A 156 1.49 16.14 -5.88
C ILE A 156 0.82 14.90 -6.50
N GLU A 157 -0.10 15.09 -7.46
CA GLU A 157 -0.74 14.00 -8.20
C GLU A 157 0.30 13.07 -8.87
N GLU A 158 1.29 13.67 -9.56
CA GLU A 158 2.36 12.93 -10.22
C GLU A 158 3.27 12.19 -9.22
N MET A 159 3.61 12.83 -8.09
CA MET A 159 4.42 12.19 -7.03
C MET A 159 3.69 11.01 -6.38
N ASP A 160 2.42 11.18 -6.01
CA ASP A 160 1.56 10.14 -5.41
C ASP A 160 1.29 8.99 -6.39
N ARG A 161 1.38 9.26 -7.70
CA ARG A 161 1.32 8.20 -8.72
C ARG A 161 2.63 7.43 -8.79
N ARG A 162 3.79 8.10 -8.84
CA ARG A 162 5.11 7.44 -8.89
C ARG A 162 5.36 6.54 -7.69
N SER A 163 4.81 6.87 -6.52
CA SER A 163 4.90 6.04 -5.32
C SER A 163 4.00 4.79 -5.37
N ARG A 164 2.97 4.76 -6.22
CA ARG A 164 2.12 3.59 -6.44
C ARG A 164 2.80 2.63 -7.41
N LYS A 165 3.52 1.63 -6.88
CA LYS A 165 4.02 0.49 -7.67
C LYS A 165 2.81 -0.25 -8.29
N ASN A 166 2.83 -0.46 -9.61
CA ASN A 166 1.91 -1.31 -10.40
C ASN A 166 0.60 -0.70 -10.95
N VAL A 167 0.49 0.61 -11.14
CA VAL A 167 -0.68 1.17 -11.87
C VAL A 167 -0.35 1.34 -13.35
N LEU A 168 -0.90 0.45 -14.20
CA LEU A 168 -0.79 0.42 -15.67
C LEU A 168 -1.63 1.52 -16.36
N GLU A 169 -2.14 2.51 -15.63
CA GLU A 169 -2.95 3.57 -16.20
C GLU A 169 -2.06 4.63 -16.86
N LEU A 170 -2.33 5.02 -18.10
CA LEU A 170 -1.73 6.22 -18.69
C LEU A 170 -2.25 7.46 -17.93
N SER A 171 -1.33 8.27 -17.38
CA SER A 171 -1.68 9.49 -16.67
C SER A 171 -2.08 10.58 -17.66
N ARG A 172 -3.14 11.34 -17.33
CA ARG A 172 -3.44 12.60 -18.03
C ARG A 172 -2.32 13.64 -17.84
N VAL A 173 -1.48 13.48 -16.81
CA VAL A 173 -0.26 14.25 -16.55
C VAL A 173 0.96 13.67 -17.27
N SER A 174 1.06 12.36 -17.46
CA SER A 174 2.14 11.77 -18.28
C SER A 174 2.02 12.20 -19.73
N SER A 175 0.80 12.38 -20.27
CA SER A 175 0.61 12.98 -21.59
C SER A 175 0.92 14.48 -21.65
N ILE A 176 0.88 15.21 -20.51
CA ILE A 176 1.37 16.59 -20.40
C ILE A 176 2.91 16.60 -20.42
N LEU A 177 3.54 15.59 -19.82
CA LEU A 177 5.00 15.40 -19.80
C LEU A 177 5.56 14.83 -21.10
N ASP A 178 4.76 14.07 -21.86
CA ASP A 178 5.10 13.53 -23.18
C ASP A 178 4.90 14.55 -24.32
N ARG A 179 4.56 15.81 -24.03
CA ARG A 179 4.49 16.85 -25.07
C ARG A 179 5.89 17.00 -25.71
N PRO A 180 6.03 16.83 -27.04
CA PRO A 180 7.32 16.72 -27.72
C PRO A 180 8.14 18.02 -27.75
N ASN A 181 7.54 19.15 -27.37
CA ASN A 181 8.17 20.46 -27.43
C ASN A 181 8.61 20.94 -26.05
N LYS A 182 9.69 20.37 -25.49
CA LYS A 182 10.52 21.08 -24.50
C LYS A 182 11.85 20.39 -24.27
N VAL A 183 12.90 21.19 -24.47
CA VAL A 183 14.26 21.19 -23.87
C VAL A 183 14.75 19.82 -23.44
N SER A 184 15.89 19.36 -23.97
CA SER A 184 16.57 18.12 -23.56
C SER A 184 16.67 18.02 -22.02
N CYS A 185 15.71 17.35 -21.40
CA CYS A 185 15.64 17.21 -19.96
C CYS A 185 16.54 16.04 -19.57
N ASP A 186 17.73 16.35 -19.08
CA ASP A 186 18.58 15.33 -18.49
C ASP A 186 17.99 14.88 -17.13
N LYS A 187 18.53 13.79 -16.58
CA LYS A 187 18.08 13.28 -15.26
C LYS A 187 18.31 14.29 -14.11
N LYS A 188 19.22 15.25 -14.25
CA LYS A 188 19.54 16.25 -13.22
C LYS A 188 18.57 17.45 -13.27
N THR A 189 17.98 17.75 -14.43
CA THR A 189 17.04 18.85 -14.64
C THR A 189 15.59 18.39 -14.73
N ALA A 190 15.31 17.09 -14.55
CA ALA A 190 13.97 16.51 -14.67
C ALA A 190 12.92 17.22 -13.78
N ASP A 191 13.28 17.59 -12.54
CA ASP A 191 12.37 18.28 -11.63
C ASP A 191 12.08 19.73 -12.06
N ILE A 192 13.08 20.40 -12.64
CA ILE A 192 12.93 21.76 -13.17
C ILE A 192 12.06 21.73 -14.43
N CYS A 193 12.32 20.79 -15.33
CA CYS A 193 11.50 20.56 -16.52
C CYS A 193 10.04 20.26 -16.15
N LEU A 194 9.82 19.40 -15.16
CA LEU A 194 8.49 19.09 -14.65
C LEU A 194 7.79 20.37 -14.16
N ALA A 195 8.46 21.20 -13.36
CA ALA A 195 7.90 22.44 -12.86
C ALA A 195 7.53 23.43 -14.00
N VAL A 196 8.41 23.59 -15.00
CA VAL A 196 8.17 24.47 -16.17
C VAL A 196 6.99 23.97 -17.01
N SER A 197 6.94 22.66 -17.29
CA SER A 197 5.86 22.05 -18.08
C SER A 197 4.50 22.17 -17.37
N LEU A 198 4.47 21.94 -16.05
CA LEU A 198 3.25 22.13 -15.26
C LEU A 198 2.80 23.59 -15.22
N ALA A 199 3.75 24.53 -15.08
CA ALA A 199 3.44 25.96 -15.07
C ALA A 199 2.81 26.41 -16.40
N GLU A 200 3.38 26.01 -17.53
CA GLU A 200 2.80 26.34 -18.84
C GLU A 200 1.46 25.67 -19.09
N TYR A 201 1.32 24.41 -18.71
CA TYR A 201 0.03 23.74 -18.78
C TYR A 201 -1.05 24.47 -17.97
N CYS A 202 -0.72 24.92 -16.76
CA CYS A 202 -1.65 25.69 -15.94
C CYS A 202 -1.91 27.10 -16.49
N MET A 203 -0.95 27.72 -17.19
CA MET A 203 -1.17 28.98 -17.91
C MET A 203 -2.15 28.82 -19.09
N ASP A 204 -2.06 27.71 -19.82
CA ASP A 204 -3.02 27.38 -20.89
C ASP A 204 -4.45 27.17 -20.34
N LEU A 205 -4.57 26.52 -19.18
CA LEU A 205 -5.87 26.23 -18.55
C LEU A 205 -6.49 27.45 -17.87
N VAL A 206 -5.66 28.32 -17.30
CA VAL A 206 -6.05 29.52 -16.55
C VAL A 206 -5.52 30.75 -17.29
N PRO A 207 -6.23 31.25 -18.31
CA PRO A 207 -5.77 32.41 -19.08
C PRO A 207 -5.73 33.67 -18.21
N ASN A 208 -4.88 34.62 -18.60
CA ASN A 208 -4.83 35.91 -17.90
C ASN A 208 -6.14 36.67 -18.18
N THR A 209 -6.76 37.24 -17.13
CA THR A 209 -8.05 37.89 -17.26
C THR A 209 -8.33 38.80 -16.08
N ASP A 210 -9.09 39.86 -16.35
CA ASP A 210 -9.60 40.81 -15.36
C ASP A 210 -11.10 40.57 -15.07
N GLU A 211 -11.67 39.48 -15.58
CA GLU A 211 -13.09 39.17 -15.47
C GLU A 211 -13.36 37.94 -14.60
N ASP A 212 -14.19 38.08 -13.56
CA ASP A 212 -14.57 36.98 -12.67
C ASP A 212 -15.25 35.81 -13.43
N LYS A 213 -16.00 36.10 -14.50
CA LYS A 213 -16.64 35.06 -15.33
C LYS A 213 -15.60 34.13 -15.97
N THR A 214 -14.48 34.69 -16.42
CA THR A 214 -13.40 33.93 -17.04
C THR A 214 -12.62 33.13 -15.99
N VAL A 215 -12.49 33.64 -14.76
CA VAL A 215 -11.95 32.89 -13.62
C VAL A 215 -12.82 31.66 -13.30
N LEU A 216 -14.14 31.81 -13.27
CA LEU A 216 -15.07 30.68 -13.03
C LEU A 216 -14.99 29.64 -14.15
N LEU A 217 -14.88 30.07 -15.42
CA LEU A 217 -14.66 29.16 -16.55
C LEU A 217 -13.33 28.41 -16.43
N ALA A 218 -12.26 29.06 -15.96
CA ALA A 218 -10.98 28.41 -15.71
C ALA A 218 -11.10 27.33 -14.63
N ILE A 219 -11.83 27.59 -13.53
CA ILE A 219 -12.11 26.59 -12.49
C ILE A 219 -12.87 25.38 -13.08
N LYS A 220 -13.89 25.62 -13.92
CA LYS A 220 -14.61 24.54 -14.62
C LYS A 220 -13.70 23.75 -15.56
N ARG A 221 -12.75 24.39 -16.25
CA ARG A 221 -11.75 23.71 -17.09
C ARG A 221 -10.83 22.83 -16.25
N LEU A 222 -10.34 23.33 -15.11
CA LEU A 222 -9.47 22.58 -14.20
C LEU A 222 -10.16 21.31 -13.69
N LYS A 223 -11.46 21.35 -13.37
CA LYS A 223 -12.26 20.17 -13.01
C LYS A 223 -12.16 19.04 -14.04
N GLY A 224 -12.18 19.36 -15.33
CA GLY A 224 -12.11 18.36 -16.40
C GLY A 224 -10.69 17.83 -16.67
N LYS A 225 -9.67 18.55 -16.21
CA LYS A 225 -8.25 18.29 -16.54
C LYS A 225 -7.45 17.71 -15.38
N MET A 226 -7.88 17.92 -14.14
CA MET A 226 -7.23 17.42 -12.92
C MET A 226 -7.97 16.21 -12.35
N ASN A 227 -7.28 15.38 -11.55
CA ASN A 227 -7.95 14.39 -10.74
C ASN A 227 -8.85 15.08 -9.69
N TYR A 228 -10.07 14.58 -9.52
CA TYR A 228 -11.13 15.21 -8.73
C TYR A 228 -10.73 15.45 -7.26
N PHE A 229 -9.96 14.53 -6.65
CA PHE A 229 -9.52 14.68 -5.27
C PHE A 229 -8.53 15.85 -5.09
N TYR A 230 -7.54 15.96 -5.99
CA TYR A 230 -6.58 17.07 -5.93
C TYR A 230 -7.23 18.39 -6.35
N PHE A 231 -8.20 18.36 -7.27
CA PHE A 231 -9.03 19.52 -7.59
C PHE A 231 -9.80 20.04 -6.36
N LEU A 232 -10.44 19.17 -5.58
CA LEU A 232 -11.16 19.59 -4.38
C LEU A 232 -10.22 20.15 -3.30
N LYS A 233 -9.07 19.50 -3.08
CA LYS A 233 -8.05 20.03 -2.16
C LYS A 233 -7.54 21.41 -2.60
N MET A 234 -7.35 21.60 -3.90
CA MET A 234 -6.97 22.89 -4.47
C MET A 234 -8.00 23.97 -4.13
N LEU A 235 -9.29 23.69 -4.36
CA LEU A 235 -10.36 24.64 -4.04
C LEU A 235 -10.46 24.94 -2.53
N GLU A 236 -10.33 23.93 -1.68
CA GLU A 236 -10.35 24.09 -0.23
C GLU A 236 -9.15 24.93 0.29
N GLU A 237 -7.94 24.69 -0.24
CA GLU A 237 -6.77 25.52 0.11
C GLU A 237 -6.96 26.98 -0.32
N MET A 238 -7.65 27.19 -1.45
CA MET A 238 -7.95 28.53 -1.98
C MET A 238 -9.17 29.20 -1.35
N GLY A 239 -10.01 28.44 -0.64
CA GLY A 239 -11.29 28.92 -0.12
C GLY A 239 -12.34 29.17 -1.19
N VAL A 240 -12.25 28.55 -2.37
CA VAL A 240 -13.29 28.71 -3.40
C VAL A 240 -14.55 27.97 -2.94
N PRO A 241 -15.70 28.65 -2.79
CA PRO A 241 -16.94 27.98 -2.41
C PRO A 241 -17.34 26.97 -3.47
N ILE A 242 -17.57 25.74 -3.03
CA ILE A 242 -17.96 24.60 -3.88
C ILE A 242 -19.43 24.77 -4.33
N GLU A 243 -20.26 25.44 -3.54
CA GLU A 243 -21.70 25.64 -3.82
C GLU A 243 -21.96 26.46 -5.10
N ASP A 244 -21.07 27.38 -5.46
CA ASP A 244 -21.21 28.26 -6.65
C ASP A 244 -20.86 27.58 -7.98
N LEU A 245 -20.35 26.35 -7.90
CA LEU A 245 -20.02 25.54 -9.07
C LEU A 245 -21.13 24.49 -9.16
N GLU A 246 -21.99 24.55 -10.17
CA GLU A 246 -22.97 23.47 -10.43
C GLU A 246 -22.22 22.15 -10.62
N PHE A 247 -22.12 21.40 -9.53
CA PHE A 247 -21.49 20.09 -9.48
C PHE A 247 -22.57 19.08 -9.77
N GLU A 248 -22.81 18.79 -11.06
CA GLU A 248 -23.38 17.49 -11.39
C GLU A 248 -22.45 16.43 -10.80
N GLN A 249 -22.90 15.77 -9.73
CA GLN A 249 -22.31 14.55 -9.21
C GLN A 249 -22.42 13.46 -10.26
N GLN A 250 -21.64 13.55 -11.33
CA GLN A 250 -21.32 12.38 -12.13
C GLN A 250 -20.04 11.78 -11.57
N LEU A 251 -20.21 10.99 -10.51
CA LEU A 251 -19.35 9.84 -10.20
C LEU A 251 -19.53 8.71 -11.25
N LYS A 252 -19.95 9.01 -12.48
CA LYS A 252 -19.93 8.08 -13.61
C LYS A 252 -18.62 8.28 -14.36
N GLY A 253 -17.58 7.58 -13.93
CA GLY A 253 -16.29 7.57 -14.63
C GLY A 253 -15.07 7.36 -13.73
N VAL A 254 -15.21 7.55 -12.42
CA VAL A 254 -14.13 7.22 -11.44
C VAL A 254 -14.35 5.81 -10.85
N SER A 255 -15.53 5.23 -11.02
CA SER A 255 -15.85 3.85 -10.60
C SER A 255 -15.37 2.77 -11.58
N ASN A 256 -15.07 3.12 -12.83
CA ASN A 256 -14.65 2.13 -13.84
C ASN A 256 -13.22 1.63 -13.60
N PHE A 257 -12.49 2.21 -12.64
CA PHE A 257 -11.13 1.80 -12.27
C PHE A 257 -11.10 0.65 -11.24
N PHE A 258 -12.25 0.08 -10.89
CA PHE A 258 -12.35 -1.08 -9.99
C PHE A 258 -13.20 -2.23 -10.55
N THR A 259 -13.46 -2.22 -11.85
CA THR A 259 -14.07 -3.35 -12.56
C THR A 259 -13.14 -3.78 -13.68
N GLU A 260 -12.18 -4.62 -13.32
CA GLU A 260 -11.92 -5.96 -13.87
C GLU A 260 -10.86 -6.65 -12.99
#